data_AF-A0A2V9S7H7-F1
#
_entry.id   AF-A0A2V9S7H7-F1
#
_cell.length_a   1.000
_cell.length_b   1.000
_cell.length_c   1.000
_cell.angle_alpha   90.00
_cell.angle_beta   90.00
_cell.angle_gamma   90.00
#
_symmetry.space_group_name_H-M   'P 1'
#
loop_
_entity.id
_entity.type
_entity.pdbx_description
1 polymer ?
#
loop_
_entity_poly.entity_id
_entity_poly.type
_entity_poly.pdbx_seq_one_letter_code
_entity_poly.pdbx_strand_id
1 'polypeptide(L)'
;MAVPLPASRKATEITNTGCGHSSPNKIPKPAVRPVTQLTWCWSAAMWDGTSAKARISSGKEDASAAIVTLETEKAQNSKQAAELMKQADTAQSNEEANRLNDKAIALKVSNSKIDGHIQQLDFQSHSLLQDVKKVGPNLKDVRLKLNRNWIPVWLKKPTDFRPTTKMPNFRLSDQQIRAISAYIWQSGFKDPLPKQNPGNAEHGKELFETRGCMACHSIGEGDQMQGGTFAANLTRVGEKANFDYLVRWVHNARQRTRPYCPLEKKDIGPEDYAKKGLRYVFDLEHSQCRRT
;
A
#
# COMPACT_ATOMS: atom_id res chain seq x y z
N MET A 1 33.42 -61.55 -39.87
CA MET A 1 34.89 -61.68 -39.73
C MET A 1 35.50 -60.38 -40.25
N ALA A 2 36.54 -59.78 -39.69
CA ALA A 2 37.09 -59.83 -38.33
C ALA A 2 37.93 -58.54 -38.09
N VAL A 3 38.08 -58.10 -36.84
CA VAL A 3 38.90 -56.93 -36.43
C VAL A 3 40.31 -57.41 -36.09
N PRO A 4 41.40 -56.71 -36.49
CA PRO A 4 42.24 -56.02 -35.48
C PRO A 4 43.05 -54.76 -35.91
N LEU A 5 43.25 -53.86 -34.94
CA LEU A 5 44.40 -52.92 -34.81
C LEU A 5 45.61 -53.67 -34.17
N PRO A 6 46.90 -53.21 -34.20
CA PRO A 6 47.39 -52.32 -33.11
C PRO A 6 48.72 -51.48 -33.28
N ALA A 7 48.73 -50.30 -32.63
CA ALA A 7 49.72 -49.74 -31.67
C ALA A 7 51.28 -49.59 -31.86
N SER A 8 51.77 -48.38 -31.47
CA SER A 8 53.08 -48.03 -30.83
C SER A 8 54.36 -48.03 -31.71
N ARG A 9 55.54 -47.44 -31.39
CA ARG A 9 56.22 -46.74 -30.23
C ARG A 9 57.29 -45.76 -30.82
N LYS A 10 58.13 -44.92 -30.19
CA LYS A 10 58.58 -44.49 -28.81
C LYS A 10 58.35 -42.92 -28.73
N ALA A 11 58.64 -42.04 -27.76
CA ALA A 11 59.40 -41.88 -26.49
C ALA A 11 60.95 -41.72 -26.51
N THR A 12 61.48 -40.73 -25.75
CA THR A 12 62.91 -40.47 -25.44
C THR A 12 63.04 -39.84 -24.03
N GLU A 13 64.14 -40.12 -23.32
CA GLU A 13 64.36 -39.88 -21.87
C GLU A 13 65.70 -39.10 -21.64
N ILE A 14 66.13 -38.59 -20.45
CA ILE A 14 65.72 -38.77 -19.04
C ILE A 14 65.34 -37.40 -18.39
N THR A 15 65.88 -36.74 -17.34
CA THR A 15 67.05 -36.88 -16.40
C THR A 15 66.61 -36.84 -14.90
N ASN A 16 67.46 -36.46 -13.91
CA ASN A 16 67.27 -36.86 -12.49
C ASN A 16 67.99 -35.99 -11.40
N THR A 17 67.78 -36.35 -10.11
CA THR A 17 68.31 -35.85 -8.80
C THR A 17 67.50 -34.73 -8.12
N GLY A 18 67.31 -34.68 -6.79
CA GLY A 18 67.70 -35.58 -5.68
C GLY A 18 66.97 -35.27 -4.34
N CYS A 19 67.07 -36.14 -3.33
CA CYS A 19 66.34 -36.08 -2.04
C CYS A 19 66.97 -35.09 -1.03
N GLY A 20 66.31 -34.63 0.05
CA GLY A 20 64.98 -34.94 0.62
C GLY A 20 64.74 -34.15 1.92
N HIS A 21 63.78 -34.43 2.80
CA HIS A 21 62.85 -35.58 2.86
C HIS A 21 61.38 -35.10 3.06
N SER A 22 60.51 -35.44 4.04
CA SER A 22 60.56 -36.17 5.32
C SER A 22 59.25 -36.99 5.52
N SER A 23 58.81 -37.30 6.75
CA SER A 23 57.59 -38.10 7.02
C SER A 23 57.02 -37.86 8.43
N PRO A 24 55.80 -38.35 8.83
CA PRO A 24 54.89 -39.24 8.09
C PRO A 24 53.37 -38.93 8.15
N ASN A 25 52.59 -39.77 7.45
CA ASN A 25 51.40 -40.51 7.95
C ASN A 25 49.98 -40.22 7.35
N LYS A 26 49.62 -41.05 6.36
CA LYS A 26 48.32 -41.73 6.12
C LYS A 26 46.99 -40.97 6.31
N ILE A 27 46.25 -40.85 5.20
CA ILE A 27 44.79 -40.60 5.18
C ILE A 27 44.03 -41.95 5.30
N PRO A 28 43.09 -42.12 6.25
CA PRO A 28 42.22 -43.31 6.31
C PRO A 28 40.99 -43.20 5.40
N LYS A 29 40.43 -44.34 4.99
CA LYS A 29 39.15 -44.40 4.24
C LYS A 29 37.96 -44.10 5.17
N PRO A 30 36.86 -43.51 4.68
CA PRO A 30 35.68 -43.22 5.51
C PRO A 30 34.94 -44.49 5.93
N ALA A 31 34.61 -44.59 7.21
CA ALA A 31 33.72 -45.62 7.75
C ALA A 31 32.28 -45.10 7.83
N VAL A 32 31.31 -45.92 7.43
CA VAL A 32 29.88 -45.61 7.55
C VAL A 32 29.47 -45.64 9.02
N ARG A 33 28.75 -44.61 9.49
CA ARG A 33 28.14 -44.56 10.84
C ARG A 33 26.65 -44.21 10.74
N PRO A 34 25.80 -44.67 11.68
CA PRO A 34 24.34 -44.62 11.54
C PRO A 34 23.72 -43.25 11.80
N VAL A 35 22.46 -43.12 11.40
CA VAL A 35 21.66 -41.89 11.50
C VAL A 35 21.11 -41.70 12.92
N THR A 36 21.63 -40.69 13.64
CA THR A 36 20.98 -40.12 14.83
C THR A 36 21.21 -38.61 14.89
N GLN A 37 20.09 -37.86 14.96
CA GLN A 37 19.93 -36.46 15.38
C GLN A 37 21.18 -35.56 15.44
N LEU A 38 21.30 -34.65 14.47
CA LEU A 38 21.96 -33.36 14.64
C LEU A 38 20.94 -32.25 14.36
N THR A 39 20.57 -31.50 15.40
CA THR A 39 19.73 -30.31 15.29
C THR A 39 20.52 -29.18 14.63
N TRP A 40 20.08 -28.76 13.44
CA TRP A 40 20.74 -27.69 12.69
C TRP A 40 20.48 -26.31 13.31
N CYS A 41 21.42 -25.81 14.10
CA CYS A 41 21.50 -24.38 14.43
C CYS A 41 21.96 -23.58 13.19
N TRP A 42 21.04 -23.35 12.25
CA TRP A 42 21.22 -22.31 11.24
C TRP A 42 20.94 -20.95 11.86
N SER A 43 21.99 -20.20 12.17
CA SER A 43 21.92 -18.76 12.48
C SER A 43 21.55 -17.97 11.22
N ALA A 44 20.31 -18.11 10.78
CA ALA A 44 19.78 -17.43 9.61
C ALA A 44 19.58 -15.95 9.90
N ALA A 45 20.64 -15.15 9.72
CA ALA A 45 20.59 -13.69 9.60
C ALA A 45 19.93 -13.27 8.27
N MET A 46 18.71 -13.79 8.02
CA MET A 46 17.86 -13.43 6.90
C MET A 46 16.97 -12.24 7.29
N TRP A 47 16.58 -11.45 6.29
CA TRP A 47 15.79 -10.24 6.46
C TRP A 47 14.37 -10.56 6.95
N ASP A 48 14.15 -10.52 8.27
CA ASP A 48 12.86 -10.86 8.86
C ASP A 48 11.83 -9.71 8.71
N GLY A 49 11.19 -9.70 7.54
CA GLY A 49 10.02 -8.87 7.23
C GLY A 49 8.76 -9.23 8.04
N THR A 50 8.80 -10.25 8.90
CA THR A 50 7.74 -10.64 9.84
C THR A 50 7.93 -9.91 11.17
N SER A 51 9.12 -9.94 11.77
CA SER A 51 9.46 -9.13 12.97
C SER A 51 9.31 -7.63 12.73
N ALA A 52 9.61 -7.13 11.52
CA ALA A 52 9.35 -5.74 11.17
C ALA A 52 7.84 -5.42 11.18
N LYS A 53 7.00 -6.27 10.56
CA LYS A 53 5.53 -6.10 10.56
C LYS A 53 4.92 -6.25 11.94
N ALA A 54 5.41 -7.18 12.76
CA ALA A 54 4.94 -7.39 14.12
C ALA A 54 5.14 -6.13 14.99
N ARG A 55 6.35 -5.55 14.96
CA ARG A 55 6.66 -4.29 15.67
C ARG A 55 5.86 -3.08 15.15
N ILE A 56 5.52 -3.06 13.87
CA ILE A 56 4.64 -2.02 13.28
C ILE A 56 3.17 -2.24 13.68
N SER A 57 2.73 -3.49 13.87
CA SER A 57 1.40 -3.80 14.40
C SER A 57 1.27 -3.34 15.85
N SER A 58 2.19 -3.79 16.72
CA SER A 58 2.16 -3.43 18.14
C SER A 58 2.27 -1.91 18.33
N GLY A 59 3.24 -1.24 17.70
CA GLY A 59 3.39 0.21 17.81
C GLY A 59 2.19 1.02 17.30
N LYS A 60 1.39 0.46 16.38
CA LYS A 60 0.11 1.04 15.95
C LYS A 60 -1.01 0.77 16.96
N GLU A 61 -1.06 -0.42 17.55
CA GLU A 61 -2.01 -0.80 18.60
C GLU A 61 -1.78 0.05 19.87
N ASP A 62 -0.51 0.19 20.29
CA ASP A 62 -0.05 1.06 21.39
C ASP A 62 -0.46 2.52 21.16
N ALA A 63 -0.15 3.07 19.97
CA ALA A 63 -0.54 4.44 19.62
C ALA A 63 -2.06 4.64 19.58
N SER A 64 -2.82 3.62 19.16
CA SER A 64 -4.29 3.67 19.15
C SER A 64 -4.87 3.66 20.57
N ALA A 65 -4.33 2.84 21.47
CA ALA A 65 -4.72 2.82 22.88
C ALA A 65 -4.37 4.15 23.59
N ALA A 66 -3.21 4.73 23.29
CA ALA A 66 -2.81 6.04 23.80
C ALA A 66 -3.77 7.16 23.33
N ILE A 67 -4.16 7.19 22.05
CA ILE A 67 -5.13 8.16 21.53
C ILE A 67 -6.49 8.02 22.23
N VAL A 68 -7.03 6.81 22.40
CA VAL A 68 -8.31 6.58 23.10
C VAL A 68 -8.25 7.04 24.57
N THR A 69 -7.12 6.83 25.24
CA THR A 69 -6.89 7.30 26.61
C THR A 69 -6.89 8.83 26.67
N LEU A 70 -6.16 9.49 25.76
CA LEU A 70 -6.06 10.95 25.65
C LEU A 70 -7.41 11.61 25.28
N GLU A 71 -8.18 11.02 24.37
CA GLU A 71 -9.54 11.49 24.04
C GLU A 71 -10.49 11.38 25.25
N THR A 72 -10.34 10.31 26.06
CA THR A 72 -11.10 10.13 27.31
C THR A 72 -10.74 11.18 28.36
N GLU A 73 -9.44 11.44 28.57
CA GLU A 73 -8.96 12.50 29.47
C GLU A 73 -9.46 13.89 29.03
N LYS A 74 -9.34 14.20 27.73
CA LYS A 74 -9.85 15.44 27.13
C LYS A 74 -11.35 15.64 27.40
N ALA A 75 -12.14 14.58 27.28
CA ALA A 75 -13.58 14.61 27.56
C ALA A 75 -13.89 14.82 29.06
N GLN A 76 -13.10 14.24 29.96
CA GLN A 76 -13.23 14.47 31.41
C GLN A 76 -12.85 15.92 31.78
N ASN A 77 -11.68 16.39 31.34
CA ASN A 77 -11.21 17.77 31.52
C ASN A 77 -12.23 18.79 30.99
N SER A 78 -12.88 18.51 29.85
CA SER A 78 -13.91 19.38 29.27
C SER A 78 -15.17 19.48 30.15
N LYS A 79 -15.62 18.36 30.73
CA LYS A 79 -16.75 18.34 31.68
C LYS A 79 -16.41 19.08 32.97
N GLN A 80 -15.22 18.83 33.52
CA GLN A 80 -14.77 19.49 34.75
C GLN A 80 -14.58 21.00 34.56
N ALA A 81 -14.05 21.44 33.41
CA ALA A 81 -13.94 22.87 33.10
C ALA A 81 -15.31 23.56 32.99
N ALA A 82 -16.32 22.89 32.43
CA ALA A 82 -17.68 23.43 32.33
C ALA A 82 -18.35 23.53 33.72
N GLU A 83 -18.19 22.52 34.58
CA GLU A 83 -18.73 22.55 35.94
C GLU A 83 -18.02 23.59 36.83
N LEU A 84 -16.69 23.77 36.67
CA LEU A 84 -15.94 24.83 37.35
C LEU A 84 -16.39 26.24 36.94
N MET A 85 -16.68 26.46 35.65
CA MET A 85 -17.26 27.73 35.18
C MET A 85 -18.63 27.97 35.79
N LYS A 86 -19.52 26.96 35.74
CA LYS A 86 -20.85 27.04 36.35
C LYS A 86 -20.80 27.32 37.86
N GLN A 87 -19.80 26.80 38.57
CA GLN A 87 -19.56 27.12 39.98
C GLN A 87 -19.08 28.57 40.15
N ALA A 88 -18.21 29.08 39.27
CA ALA A 88 -17.78 30.47 39.26
C ALA A 88 -18.94 31.45 39.04
N ASP A 89 -19.87 31.12 38.13
CA ASP A 89 -21.09 31.89 37.86
C ASP A 89 -22.01 31.99 39.10
N THR A 90 -21.84 31.10 40.09
CA THR A 90 -22.62 31.05 41.34
C THR A 90 -21.81 31.43 42.60
N ALA A 91 -20.56 31.87 42.44
CA ALA A 91 -19.67 32.15 43.57
C ALA A 91 -20.09 33.42 44.34
N GLN A 92 -19.86 33.42 45.66
CA GLN A 92 -20.23 34.55 46.54
C GLN A 92 -19.21 35.70 46.54
N SER A 93 -18.04 35.52 45.92
CA SER A 93 -16.99 36.54 45.79
C SER A 93 -16.26 36.45 44.45
N ASN A 94 -15.71 37.58 44.01
CA ASN A 94 -14.91 37.67 42.78
C ASN A 94 -13.63 36.84 42.89
N GLU A 95 -13.02 36.78 44.08
CA GLU A 95 -11.83 35.99 44.38
C GLU A 95 -12.07 34.49 44.18
N GLU A 96 -13.24 33.98 44.59
CA GLU A 96 -13.61 32.59 44.35
C GLU A 96 -13.97 32.33 42.88
N ALA A 97 -14.74 33.21 42.25
CA ALA A 97 -15.06 33.12 40.82
C ALA A 97 -13.79 33.07 39.96
N ASN A 98 -12.82 33.95 40.22
CA ASN A 98 -11.52 33.98 39.52
C ASN A 98 -10.76 32.67 39.76
N ARG A 99 -10.64 32.20 41.01
CA ARG A 99 -9.95 30.94 41.35
C ARG A 99 -10.58 29.70 40.68
N LEU A 100 -11.88 29.72 40.40
CA LEU A 100 -12.59 28.65 39.68
C LEU A 100 -12.38 28.77 38.17
N ASN A 101 -12.41 29.99 37.63
CA ASN A 101 -12.11 30.28 36.22
C ASN A 101 -10.65 29.92 35.86
N ASP A 102 -9.67 30.22 36.71
CA ASP A 102 -8.26 29.84 36.50
C ASP A 102 -8.09 28.33 36.35
N LYS A 103 -8.79 27.53 37.16
CA LYS A 103 -8.80 26.06 37.05
C LYS A 103 -9.45 25.60 35.74
N ALA A 104 -10.55 26.22 35.33
CA ALA A 104 -11.21 25.90 34.06
C ALA A 104 -10.34 26.28 32.84
N ILE A 105 -9.58 27.38 32.92
CA ILE A 105 -8.59 27.79 31.92
C ILE A 105 -7.42 26.79 31.88
N ALA A 106 -6.89 26.38 33.02
CA ALA A 106 -5.81 25.38 33.10
C ALA A 106 -6.20 24.04 32.45
N LEU A 107 -7.43 23.56 32.66
CA LEU A 107 -7.97 22.36 32.00
C LEU A 107 -8.12 22.53 30.48
N LYS A 108 -8.58 23.70 30.01
CA LYS A 108 -8.63 24.03 28.57
C LYS A 108 -7.24 24.05 27.94
N VAL A 109 -6.24 24.61 28.63
CA VAL A 109 -4.82 24.60 28.21
C VAL A 109 -4.26 23.16 28.20
N SER A 110 -4.65 22.31 29.16
CA SER A 110 -4.28 20.89 29.15
C SER A 110 -4.83 20.20 27.89
N ASN A 111 -6.11 20.42 27.56
CA ASN A 111 -6.74 19.86 26.36
C ASN A 111 -6.04 20.29 25.06
N SER A 112 -5.54 21.53 24.98
CA SER A 112 -4.73 21.98 23.84
C SER A 112 -3.39 21.24 23.71
N LYS A 113 -2.78 20.82 24.82
CA LYS A 113 -1.57 19.97 24.82
C LYS A 113 -1.89 18.54 24.41
N ILE A 114 -2.99 17.99 24.94
CA ILE A 114 -3.53 16.67 24.59
C ILE A 114 -3.79 16.58 23.08
N ASP A 115 -4.39 17.60 22.46
CA ASP A 115 -4.59 17.65 21.00
C ASP A 115 -3.28 17.64 20.21
N GLY A 116 -2.23 18.28 20.73
CA GLY A 116 -0.88 18.18 20.17
C GLY A 116 -0.30 16.76 20.26
N HIS A 117 -0.47 16.08 21.40
CA HIS A 117 -0.04 14.69 21.57
C HIS A 117 -0.81 13.72 20.66
N ILE A 118 -2.13 13.90 20.51
CA ILE A 118 -2.95 13.09 19.58
C ILE A 118 -2.47 13.26 18.14
N GLN A 119 -2.18 14.50 17.70
CA GLN A 119 -1.62 14.75 16.36
C GLN A 119 -0.23 14.11 16.18
N GLN A 120 0.62 14.14 17.20
CA GLN A 120 1.93 13.49 17.17
C GLN A 120 1.81 11.95 17.06
N LEU A 121 0.90 11.33 17.81
CA LEU A 121 0.64 9.89 17.77
C LEU A 121 0.00 9.46 16.43
N ASP A 122 -0.95 10.24 15.90
CA ASP A 122 -1.50 10.02 14.55
C ASP A 122 -0.39 10.10 13.48
N PHE A 123 0.54 11.07 13.59
CA PHE A 123 1.66 11.21 12.67
C PHE A 123 2.65 10.03 12.77
N GLN A 124 3.03 9.62 13.99
CA GLN A 124 3.90 8.46 14.21
C GLN A 124 3.28 7.17 13.67
N SER A 125 2.01 6.91 14.00
CA SER A 125 1.22 5.80 13.45
C SER A 125 1.15 5.84 11.92
N HIS A 126 0.97 7.02 11.33
CA HIS A 126 0.99 7.18 9.87
C HIS A 126 2.39 6.93 9.28
N SER A 127 3.47 7.34 9.93
CA SER A 127 4.86 7.12 9.48
C SER A 127 5.22 5.64 9.47
N LEU A 128 4.87 4.90 10.53
CA LEU A 128 5.01 3.43 10.58
C LEU A 128 4.23 2.74 9.43
N LEU A 129 3.11 3.34 9.00
CA LEU A 129 2.32 2.92 7.83
C LEU A 129 2.79 3.50 6.48
N GLN A 130 3.88 4.29 6.44
CA GLN A 130 4.63 4.64 5.24
C GLN A 130 5.86 3.76 5.06
N ASP A 131 6.52 3.37 6.15
CA ASP A 131 7.60 2.36 6.16
C ASP A 131 7.11 1.01 5.63
N VAL A 132 5.86 0.64 5.95
CA VAL A 132 5.09 -0.33 5.15
C VAL A 132 4.72 0.30 3.80
N LYS A 133 5.68 0.30 2.86
CA LYS A 133 5.49 0.81 1.50
C LYS A 133 4.14 0.38 0.93
N LYS A 134 3.34 1.35 0.49
CA LYS A 134 2.05 1.15 -0.18
C LYS A 134 2.26 0.67 -1.62
N VAL A 135 2.78 -0.55 -1.77
CA VAL A 135 3.15 -1.19 -3.05
C VAL A 135 1.94 -1.43 -3.94
N GLY A 136 0.77 -1.69 -3.35
CA GLY A 136 -0.49 -1.89 -4.07
C GLY A 136 -1.32 -0.60 -4.21
N PRO A 137 -2.07 -0.42 -5.31
CA PRO A 137 -3.01 0.67 -5.46
C PRO A 137 -4.23 0.50 -4.54
N ASN A 138 -4.88 1.62 -4.18
CA ASN A 138 -6.16 1.60 -3.47
C ASN A 138 -7.26 0.98 -4.36
N LEU A 139 -8.03 0.03 -3.81
CA LEU A 139 -9.09 -0.71 -4.51
C LEU A 139 -10.52 -0.24 -4.18
N LYS A 140 -10.74 0.79 -3.36
CA LYS A 140 -12.09 1.28 -3.02
C LYS A 140 -12.92 1.65 -4.26
N ASP A 141 -12.29 2.27 -5.27
CA ASP A 141 -12.94 2.63 -6.55
C ASP A 141 -13.13 1.45 -7.53
N VAL A 142 -12.80 0.20 -7.18
CA VAL A 142 -12.65 -0.90 -8.17
C VAL A 142 -13.91 -1.18 -9.00
N ARG A 143 -15.10 -1.09 -8.40
CA ARG A 143 -16.41 -1.28 -9.08
C ARG A 143 -16.70 -0.23 -10.14
N LEU A 144 -16.14 0.96 -9.96
CA LEU A 144 -16.30 2.12 -10.83
C LEU A 144 -15.23 2.12 -11.91
N LYS A 145 -14.00 1.75 -11.53
CA LYS A 145 -12.81 1.86 -12.36
C LYS A 145 -12.64 0.73 -13.36
N LEU A 146 -12.99 -0.51 -12.97
CA LEU A 146 -12.65 -1.70 -13.75
C LEU A 146 -13.89 -2.41 -14.29
N ASN A 147 -13.73 -3.04 -15.45
CA ASN A 147 -14.69 -3.99 -15.97
C ASN A 147 -14.69 -5.24 -15.05
N ARG A 148 -15.87 -5.68 -14.57
CA ARG A 148 -16.02 -6.79 -13.61
C ARG A 148 -15.26 -8.05 -14.03
N ASN A 149 -15.29 -8.35 -15.33
CA ASN A 149 -14.70 -9.56 -15.92
C ASN A 149 -13.18 -9.47 -16.12
N TRP A 150 -12.56 -8.28 -15.97
CA TRP A 150 -11.11 -8.09 -16.13
C TRP A 150 -10.32 -8.49 -14.87
N ILE A 151 -10.91 -8.38 -13.68
CA ILE A 151 -10.26 -8.74 -12.40
C ILE A 151 -9.72 -10.18 -12.42
N PRO A 152 -10.48 -11.23 -12.81
CA PRO A 152 -9.94 -12.59 -12.86
C PRO A 152 -8.84 -12.77 -13.91
N VAL A 153 -8.89 -12.06 -15.06
CA VAL A 153 -7.83 -12.09 -16.08
C VAL A 153 -6.52 -11.56 -15.51
N TRP A 154 -6.57 -10.40 -14.84
CA TRP A 154 -5.42 -9.80 -14.17
C TRP A 154 -4.85 -10.69 -13.06
N LEU A 155 -5.70 -11.34 -12.25
CA LEU A 155 -5.25 -12.25 -11.19
C LEU A 155 -4.61 -13.53 -11.72
N LYS A 156 -5.00 -14.02 -12.90
CA LYS A 156 -4.50 -15.28 -13.47
C LYS A 156 -3.06 -15.16 -13.98
N LYS A 157 -2.71 -14.09 -14.67
CA LYS A 157 -1.32 -13.81 -15.12
C LYS A 157 -1.09 -12.31 -15.40
N PRO A 158 -0.72 -11.50 -14.39
CA PRO A 158 -0.56 -10.04 -14.54
C PRO A 158 0.38 -9.60 -15.67
N THR A 159 1.42 -10.40 -15.95
CA THR A 159 2.43 -10.14 -16.99
C THR A 159 1.85 -10.10 -18.40
N ASP A 160 0.75 -10.82 -18.65
CA ASP A 160 0.18 -10.97 -20.00
C ASP A 160 -0.73 -9.80 -20.38
N PHE A 161 -0.98 -8.91 -19.43
CA PHE A 161 -1.59 -7.60 -19.66
C PHE A 161 -0.55 -6.47 -19.56
N ARG A 162 0.46 -6.59 -18.67
CA ARG A 162 1.60 -5.65 -18.57
C ARG A 162 2.88 -6.39 -18.18
N PRO A 163 3.80 -6.68 -19.12
CA PRO A 163 5.05 -7.40 -18.82
C PRO A 163 5.92 -6.73 -17.74
N THR A 164 5.90 -5.39 -17.67
CA THR A 164 6.65 -4.59 -16.69
C THR A 164 6.00 -4.47 -15.30
N THR A 165 4.91 -5.20 -15.04
CA THR A 165 4.20 -5.17 -13.76
C THR A 165 5.07 -5.64 -12.58
N LYS A 166 4.86 -5.02 -11.41
CA LYS A 166 5.50 -5.42 -10.14
C LYS A 166 4.60 -6.34 -9.28
N MET A 167 3.39 -6.63 -9.74
CA MET A 167 2.50 -7.59 -9.07
C MET A 167 2.88 -9.02 -9.50
N PRO A 168 3.27 -9.91 -8.57
CA PRO A 168 3.69 -11.26 -8.90
C PRO A 168 2.50 -12.13 -9.34
N ASN A 169 2.78 -13.23 -10.04
CA ASN A 169 1.79 -14.27 -10.26
C ASN A 169 1.70 -15.17 -9.02
N PHE A 170 0.55 -15.14 -8.35
CA PHE A 170 0.27 -15.88 -7.10
C PHE A 170 -0.07 -17.37 -7.32
N ARG A 171 -0.12 -17.86 -8.56
CA ARG A 171 -0.45 -19.27 -8.92
C ARG A 171 -1.77 -19.77 -8.30
N LEU A 172 -2.77 -18.89 -8.25
CA LEU A 172 -4.10 -19.17 -7.69
C LEU A 172 -4.90 -20.15 -8.56
N SER A 173 -5.71 -20.99 -7.92
CA SER A 173 -6.70 -21.81 -8.63
C SER A 173 -7.85 -20.96 -9.18
N ASP A 174 -8.54 -21.42 -10.22
CA ASP A 174 -9.69 -20.68 -10.78
C ASP A 174 -10.83 -20.47 -9.76
N GLN A 175 -10.95 -21.34 -8.74
CA GLN A 175 -11.88 -21.13 -7.62
C GLN A 175 -11.43 -19.98 -6.71
N GLN A 176 -10.14 -19.94 -6.34
CA GLN A 176 -9.57 -18.83 -5.56
C GLN A 176 -9.67 -17.50 -6.33
N ILE A 177 -9.38 -17.50 -7.63
CA ILE A 177 -9.52 -16.33 -8.50
C ILE A 177 -10.97 -15.81 -8.50
N ARG A 178 -11.97 -16.69 -8.62
CA ARG A 178 -13.39 -16.31 -8.53
C ARG A 178 -13.74 -15.72 -7.16
N ALA A 179 -13.33 -16.36 -6.06
CA ALA A 179 -13.62 -15.91 -4.70
C ALA A 179 -12.98 -14.54 -4.39
N ILE A 180 -11.70 -14.36 -4.71
CA ILE A 180 -10.96 -13.10 -4.51
C ILE A 180 -11.54 -11.99 -5.40
N SER A 181 -11.86 -12.28 -6.68
CA SER A 181 -12.52 -11.32 -7.56
C SER A 181 -13.88 -10.87 -7.02
N ALA A 182 -14.68 -11.81 -6.49
CA ALA A 182 -15.98 -11.52 -5.89
C ALA A 182 -15.84 -10.69 -4.60
N TYR A 183 -14.86 -10.96 -3.75
CA TYR A 183 -14.57 -10.16 -2.55
C TYR A 183 -14.18 -8.72 -2.93
N ILE A 184 -13.17 -8.55 -3.79
CA ILE A 184 -12.71 -7.24 -4.28
C ILE A 184 -13.89 -6.45 -4.89
N TRP A 185 -14.74 -7.08 -5.71
CA TRP A 185 -15.90 -6.45 -6.32
C TRP A 185 -17.01 -6.08 -5.33
N GLN A 186 -17.07 -6.70 -4.14
CA GLN A 186 -18.06 -6.39 -3.10
C GLN A 186 -17.57 -5.33 -2.12
N SER A 187 -16.27 -5.29 -1.82
CA SER A 187 -15.63 -4.27 -0.95
C SER A 187 -15.48 -2.89 -1.60
N GLY A 188 -15.71 -2.77 -2.92
CA GLY A 188 -15.67 -1.49 -3.62
C GLY A 188 -16.89 -0.59 -3.36
N PHE A 189 -16.71 0.71 -3.57
CA PHE A 189 -17.75 1.74 -3.48
C PHE A 189 -18.92 1.46 -4.43
N LYS A 190 -20.15 1.65 -3.91
CA LYS A 190 -21.42 1.35 -4.61
C LYS A 190 -22.10 2.57 -5.22
N ASP A 191 -21.50 3.75 -5.07
CA ASP A 191 -22.01 5.03 -5.57
C ASP A 191 -22.25 4.98 -7.09
N PRO A 192 -23.24 5.71 -7.62
CA PRO A 192 -23.51 5.73 -9.06
C PRO A 192 -22.37 6.45 -9.81
N LEU A 193 -21.96 5.87 -10.93
CA LEU A 193 -21.05 6.51 -11.88
C LEU A 193 -21.87 7.24 -12.95
N PRO A 194 -21.78 8.58 -13.07
CA PRO A 194 -22.57 9.32 -14.05
C PRO A 194 -22.26 8.87 -15.48
N LYS A 195 -23.30 8.49 -16.24
CA LYS A 195 -23.15 8.02 -17.61
C LYS A 195 -22.61 9.12 -18.53
N GLN A 196 -21.70 8.73 -19.42
CA GLN A 196 -21.03 9.64 -20.34
C GLN A 196 -21.46 9.33 -21.78
N ASN A 197 -21.74 10.38 -22.55
CA ASN A 197 -22.06 10.23 -23.97
C ASN A 197 -20.81 9.80 -24.76
N PRO A 198 -20.93 8.90 -25.75
CA PRO A 198 -19.83 8.61 -26.66
C PRO A 198 -19.34 9.86 -27.39
N GLY A 199 -18.03 10.00 -27.54
CA GLY A 199 -17.41 11.00 -28.42
C GLY A 199 -17.12 10.42 -29.80
N ASN A 200 -16.77 11.29 -30.76
CA ASN A 200 -16.20 10.85 -32.04
C ASN A 200 -14.77 10.30 -31.81
N ALA A 201 -14.47 9.13 -32.40
CA ALA A 201 -13.21 8.41 -32.14
C ALA A 201 -12.04 8.98 -32.95
N GLU A 202 -12.31 9.44 -34.17
CA GLU A 202 -11.33 9.97 -35.11
C GLU A 202 -10.75 11.30 -34.59
N HIS A 203 -11.61 12.24 -34.20
CA HIS A 203 -11.21 13.46 -33.51
C HIS A 203 -10.60 13.18 -32.13
N GLY A 204 -11.04 12.12 -31.45
CA GLY A 204 -10.41 11.64 -30.22
C GLY A 204 -8.94 11.23 -30.42
N LYS A 205 -8.62 10.62 -31.57
CA LYS A 205 -7.25 10.30 -31.98
C LYS A 205 -6.45 11.58 -32.28
N GLU A 206 -7.00 12.49 -33.08
CA GLU A 206 -6.37 13.79 -33.38
C GLU A 206 -5.98 14.55 -32.10
N LEU A 207 -6.87 14.56 -31.10
CA LEU A 207 -6.61 15.17 -29.80
C LEU A 207 -5.55 14.41 -28.99
N PHE A 208 -5.53 13.08 -29.03
CA PHE A 208 -4.53 12.28 -28.33
C PHE A 208 -3.10 12.51 -28.88
N GLU A 209 -2.99 12.64 -30.20
CA GLU A 209 -1.73 12.91 -30.91
C GLU A 209 -1.28 14.37 -30.70
N THR A 210 -2.18 15.35 -30.87
CA THR A 210 -1.84 16.78 -30.82
C THR A 210 -1.75 17.38 -29.41
N ARG A 211 -2.47 16.87 -28.41
CA ARG A 211 -2.43 17.40 -27.03
C ARG A 211 -1.27 16.83 -26.20
N GLY A 212 -0.30 16.18 -26.84
CA GLY A 212 0.92 15.70 -26.19
C GLY A 212 0.73 14.47 -25.29
N CYS A 213 -0.40 13.75 -25.37
CA CYS A 213 -0.60 12.54 -24.57
C CYS A 213 0.49 11.49 -24.84
N MET A 214 0.91 11.39 -26.12
CA MET A 214 2.00 10.52 -26.57
C MET A 214 3.40 10.92 -26.06
N ALA A 215 3.60 12.11 -25.48
CA ALA A 215 4.88 12.48 -24.88
C ALA A 215 5.16 11.68 -23.58
N CYS A 216 4.11 11.27 -22.87
CA CYS A 216 4.22 10.46 -21.66
C CYS A 216 3.74 9.02 -21.84
N HIS A 217 2.66 8.82 -22.61
CA HIS A 217 2.02 7.52 -22.81
C HIS A 217 2.39 6.88 -24.15
N SER A 218 2.27 5.56 -24.21
CA SER A 218 2.49 4.76 -25.43
C SER A 218 1.24 4.02 -25.90
N ILE A 219 1.17 3.77 -27.21
CA ILE A 219 0.16 2.96 -27.91
C ILE A 219 0.91 1.95 -28.80
N GLY A 220 0.29 0.81 -29.12
CA GLY A 220 0.93 -0.34 -29.76
C GLY A 220 1.60 -1.28 -28.76
N GLU A 221 2.09 -2.41 -29.26
CA GLU A 221 2.88 -3.42 -28.53
C GLU A 221 4.01 -3.91 -29.45
N GLY A 222 5.11 -4.42 -28.86
CA GLY A 222 6.30 -4.83 -29.62
C GLY A 222 6.87 -3.69 -30.48
N ASP A 223 7.31 -4.01 -31.69
CA ASP A 223 7.92 -3.08 -32.64
C ASP A 223 6.95 -2.00 -33.17
N GLN A 224 5.64 -2.13 -32.88
CA GLN A 224 4.62 -1.15 -33.25
C GLN A 224 4.36 -0.13 -32.11
N MET A 225 5.07 -0.23 -30.99
CA MET A 225 4.89 0.66 -29.85
C MET A 225 5.44 2.08 -30.13
N GLN A 226 4.57 3.07 -30.05
CA GLN A 226 4.83 4.48 -30.32
C GLN A 226 4.48 5.33 -29.10
N GLY A 227 5.20 6.44 -28.90
CA GLY A 227 5.02 7.36 -27.77
C GLY A 227 5.87 7.00 -26.54
N GLY A 228 5.62 7.71 -25.44
CA GLY A 228 6.43 7.70 -24.22
C GLY A 228 6.30 6.43 -23.37
N THR A 229 7.40 6.10 -22.68
CA THR A 229 7.49 5.00 -21.70
C THR A 229 7.46 5.47 -20.25
N PHE A 230 7.36 6.79 -20.01
CA PHE A 230 7.29 7.40 -18.68
C PHE A 230 5.98 7.05 -17.94
N ALA A 231 4.86 7.07 -18.66
CA ALA A 231 3.55 6.68 -18.15
C ALA A 231 3.12 5.31 -18.67
N ALA A 232 1.92 4.86 -18.30
CA ALA A 232 1.42 3.56 -18.72
C ALA A 232 1.12 3.53 -20.23
N ASN A 233 1.57 2.48 -20.92
CA ASN A 233 1.02 2.10 -22.23
C ASN A 233 -0.51 1.94 -22.12
N LEU A 234 -1.25 2.48 -23.10
CA LEU A 234 -2.71 2.61 -23.09
C LEU A 234 -3.42 1.70 -24.10
N THR A 235 -2.71 0.94 -24.94
CA THR A 235 -3.28 0.10 -26.02
C THR A 235 -4.47 -0.73 -25.56
N ARG A 236 -4.36 -1.30 -24.36
CA ARG A 236 -5.33 -2.23 -23.77
C ARG A 236 -6.18 -1.61 -22.66
N VAL A 237 -6.25 -0.28 -22.60
CA VAL A 237 -6.99 0.43 -21.53
C VAL A 237 -8.49 0.12 -21.57
N GLY A 238 -9.07 -0.08 -22.76
CA GLY A 238 -10.50 -0.38 -22.95
C GLY A 238 -10.93 -1.75 -22.42
N GLU A 239 -10.08 -2.79 -22.51
CA GLU A 239 -10.35 -4.10 -21.88
C GLU A 239 -10.53 -3.97 -20.36
N LYS A 240 -9.74 -3.08 -19.77
CA LYS A 240 -9.57 -2.95 -18.33
C LYS A 240 -10.56 -1.99 -17.70
N ALA A 241 -10.67 -0.79 -18.27
CA ALA A 241 -11.35 0.34 -17.65
C ALA A 241 -12.80 0.45 -18.10
N ASN A 242 -13.66 0.89 -17.19
CA ASN A 242 -14.99 1.36 -17.55
C ASN A 242 -14.89 2.71 -18.29
N PHE A 243 -15.65 2.88 -19.38
CA PHE A 243 -15.64 4.09 -20.21
C PHE A 243 -16.05 5.36 -19.44
N ASP A 244 -17.14 5.30 -18.67
CA ASP A 244 -17.64 6.44 -17.88
C ASP A 244 -16.59 6.93 -16.87
N TYR A 245 -15.83 6.00 -16.26
CA TYR A 245 -14.71 6.31 -15.37
C TYR A 245 -13.52 6.89 -16.14
N LEU A 246 -13.22 6.38 -17.34
CA LEU A 246 -12.10 6.86 -18.15
C LEU A 246 -12.31 8.33 -18.54
N VAL A 247 -13.51 8.69 -19.00
CA VAL A 247 -13.88 10.09 -19.28
C VAL A 247 -13.78 10.95 -18.01
N ARG A 248 -14.32 10.49 -16.87
CA ARG A 248 -14.18 11.18 -15.56
C ARG A 248 -12.72 11.40 -15.17
N TRP A 249 -11.86 10.40 -15.41
CA TRP A 249 -10.44 10.44 -15.08
C TRP A 249 -9.65 11.39 -15.98
N VAL A 250 -9.94 11.43 -17.28
CA VAL A 250 -9.35 12.37 -18.23
C VAL A 250 -9.76 13.81 -17.92
N HIS A 251 -11.03 14.03 -17.55
CA HIS A 251 -11.52 15.33 -17.11
C HIS A 251 -10.86 15.80 -15.80
N ASN A 252 -10.77 14.94 -14.78
CA ASN A 252 -10.12 15.28 -13.51
C ASN A 252 -9.56 14.06 -12.74
N ALA A 253 -8.29 13.74 -12.93
CA ALA A 253 -7.59 12.68 -12.20
C ALA A 253 -7.44 12.92 -10.67
N ARG A 254 -7.68 14.16 -10.19
CA ARG A 254 -7.75 14.47 -8.74
C ARG A 254 -9.14 14.20 -8.14
N GLN A 255 -10.19 14.07 -8.96
CA GLN A 255 -11.54 13.76 -8.47
C GLN A 255 -11.55 12.43 -7.70
N ARG A 256 -12.36 12.38 -6.64
CA ARG A 256 -12.59 11.18 -5.82
C ARG A 256 -14.09 10.89 -5.81
N THR A 257 -14.45 9.61 -5.74
CA THR A 257 -15.85 9.20 -5.60
C THR A 257 -16.37 9.58 -4.21
N ARG A 258 -15.58 9.22 -3.18
CA ARG A 258 -15.73 9.65 -1.79
C ARG A 258 -14.39 10.23 -1.32
N PRO A 259 -14.33 11.48 -0.86
CA PRO A 259 -13.10 12.06 -0.35
C PRO A 259 -12.79 11.55 1.06
N TYR A 260 -11.50 11.41 1.39
CA TYR A 260 -11.09 11.09 2.75
C TYR A 260 -11.13 12.35 3.64
N CYS A 261 -11.87 12.30 4.73
CA CYS A 261 -11.89 13.33 5.75
C CYS A 261 -10.88 13.01 6.86
N PRO A 262 -9.86 13.85 7.10
CA PRO A 262 -8.94 13.66 8.22
C PRO A 262 -9.63 13.75 9.59
N LEU A 263 -10.62 14.65 9.72
CA LEU A 263 -11.33 14.90 10.99
C LEU A 263 -12.19 13.72 11.43
N GLU A 264 -12.88 13.06 10.50
CA GLU A 264 -13.73 11.88 10.75
C GLU A 264 -13.00 10.55 10.48
N LYS A 265 -11.68 10.62 10.20
CA LYS A 265 -10.77 9.49 9.88
C LYS A 265 -11.35 8.44 8.89
N LYS A 266 -12.21 8.86 7.97
CA LYS A 266 -12.98 7.99 7.04
C LYS A 266 -13.18 8.64 5.66
N ASP A 267 -13.58 7.86 4.65
CA ASP A 267 -14.11 8.44 3.41
C ASP A 267 -15.57 8.87 3.62
N ILE A 268 -15.87 10.16 3.43
CA ILE A 268 -17.21 10.72 3.65
C ILE A 268 -18.08 10.56 2.40
N GLY A 269 -19.37 10.28 2.58
CA GLY A 269 -20.36 10.19 1.51
C GLY A 269 -21.50 11.21 1.64
N PRO A 270 -22.44 11.26 0.68
CA PRO A 270 -23.64 12.08 0.79
C PRO A 270 -24.42 11.88 2.08
N GLU A 271 -24.42 10.65 2.62
CA GLU A 271 -25.04 10.28 3.89
C GLU A 271 -24.43 10.99 5.11
N ASP A 272 -23.16 11.42 5.05
CA ASP A 272 -22.50 12.14 6.16
C ASP A 272 -22.75 13.65 6.11
N TYR A 273 -22.95 14.20 4.92
CA TYR A 273 -23.41 15.60 4.75
C TYR A 273 -24.88 15.73 5.13
N ALA A 274 -25.73 14.75 4.75
CA ALA A 274 -27.15 14.73 5.08
C ALA A 274 -27.42 14.74 6.60
N LYS A 275 -26.63 14.01 7.40
CA LYS A 275 -26.68 14.03 8.88
C LYS A 275 -26.42 15.42 9.48
N LYS A 276 -25.76 16.32 8.74
CA LYS A 276 -25.45 17.70 9.15
C LYS A 276 -26.40 18.73 8.51
N GLY A 277 -27.43 18.29 7.79
CA GLY A 277 -28.31 19.17 7.00
C GLY A 277 -27.63 19.79 5.77
N LEU A 278 -26.45 19.31 5.38
CA LEU A 278 -25.65 19.87 4.29
C LEU A 278 -25.89 19.14 2.96
N ARG A 279 -25.86 19.88 1.86
CA ARG A 279 -25.77 19.30 0.50
C ARG A 279 -24.37 18.71 0.28
N TYR A 280 -24.30 17.50 -0.26
CA TYR A 280 -23.03 16.92 -0.72
C TYR A 280 -22.45 17.76 -1.86
N VAL A 281 -21.29 18.37 -1.61
CA VAL A 281 -20.51 19.13 -2.59
C VAL A 281 -19.04 18.78 -2.35
N PHE A 282 -18.41 18.23 -3.38
CA PHE A 282 -16.96 17.95 -3.42
C PHE A 282 -16.46 18.09 -4.86
N ASP A 283 -15.87 19.24 -5.14
CA ASP A 283 -15.34 19.66 -6.43
C ASP A 283 -13.93 20.25 -6.23
N LEU A 284 -13.43 21.09 -7.14
CA LEU A 284 -12.11 21.71 -7.00
C LEU A 284 -12.08 22.80 -5.91
N GLU A 285 -13.16 23.58 -5.78
CA GLU A 285 -13.33 24.66 -4.83
C GLU A 285 -13.66 24.11 -3.44
N HIS A 286 -14.48 23.06 -3.39
CA HIS A 286 -14.96 22.39 -2.18
C HIS A 286 -14.16 21.12 -1.85
N SER A 287 -12.85 21.16 -2.06
CA SER A 287 -11.95 20.00 -1.96
C SER A 287 -11.50 19.64 -0.52
N GLN A 288 -12.04 20.31 0.51
CA GLN A 288 -11.72 20.06 1.93
C GLN A 288 -12.90 19.46 2.69
N CYS A 289 -12.61 18.64 3.71
CA CYS A 289 -13.63 18.18 4.64
C CYS A 289 -14.14 19.36 5.48
N ARG A 290 -15.42 19.73 5.32
CA ARG A 290 -16.04 20.82 6.08
C ARG A 290 -16.04 20.47 7.57
N ARG A 291 -15.46 21.37 8.39
CA ARG A 291 -15.75 21.44 9.82
C ARG A 291 -17.23 21.75 9.99
N THR A 292 -17.83 21.22 11.05
CA THR A 292 -19.15 21.63 11.56
C THR A 292 -19.11 23.09 12.00
#